data_AF-A0A0B8QHZ9-F1
#
_entry.id   AF-A0A0B8QHZ9-F1
#
_cell.length_a   1.000
_cell.length_b   1.000
_cell.length_c   1.000
_cell.angle_alpha   90.00
_cell.angle_beta   90.00
_cell.angle_gamma   90.00
#
_symmetry.space_group_name_H-M   'P 1'
#
loop_
_entity.id
_entity.type
_entity.pdbx_description
1 polymer ?
#
loop_
_entity_poly.entity_id
_entity_poly.type
_entity_poly.pdbx_seq_one_letter_code
_entity_poly.pdbx_strand_id
1 'polypeptide(L)'
;MRHWPDYQSQAKQLIDHVTSELNSVNGLLEYNQTQLAIYEAHNGEISFDIINGLPVLFQENSELMCPLTLITEFPDESVQGDQYTLGHEAQKQTILAALSQLGELQGPQ
;
A
#
# COMPACT_ATOMS: atom_id res chain seq x y z
N MET A 1 0.22 -1.79 -6.28
CA MET A 1 1.35 -1.14 -6.97
C MET A 1 1.41 -1.59 -8.41
N ARG A 2 1.34 -0.65 -9.36
CA ARG A 2 1.59 -0.92 -10.78
C ARG A 2 2.85 -0.21 -11.24
N HIS A 3 3.61 -0.82 -12.15
CA HIS A 3 4.84 -0.22 -12.66
C HIS A 3 5.06 -0.55 -14.14
N TRP A 4 5.82 0.30 -14.85
CA TRP A 4 6.34 -0.03 -16.17
C TRP A 4 7.30 -1.24 -16.11
N PRO A 5 7.57 -1.89 -17.26
CA PRO A 5 8.73 -2.77 -17.39
C PRO A 5 10.01 -2.09 -16.88
N ASP A 6 10.91 -2.85 -16.26
CA ASP A 6 12.18 -2.40 -15.67
C ASP A 6 12.10 -1.53 -14.39
N TYR A 7 10.89 -1.14 -13.95
CA TYR A 7 10.70 -0.34 -12.73
C TYR A 7 10.42 -1.17 -11.46
N GLN A 8 10.56 -2.50 -11.51
CA GLN A 8 10.19 -3.38 -10.39
C GLN A 8 11.00 -3.08 -9.12
N SER A 9 12.29 -2.74 -9.24
CA SER A 9 13.13 -2.43 -8.08
C SER A 9 12.63 -1.17 -7.37
N GLN A 10 12.33 -0.11 -8.12
CA GLN A 10 11.80 1.15 -7.62
C GLN A 10 10.41 0.96 -7.03
N ALA A 11 9.58 0.13 -7.65
CA ALA A 11 8.28 -0.22 -7.12
C ALA A 11 8.38 -0.88 -5.74
N LYS A 12 9.32 -1.82 -5.56
CA LYS A 12 9.57 -2.47 -4.28
C LYS A 12 10.11 -1.51 -3.23
N GLN A 13 11.08 -0.65 -3.60
CA GLN A 13 11.62 0.38 -2.70
C GLN A 13 10.53 1.36 -2.23
N LEU A 14 9.69 1.83 -3.15
CA LEU A 14 8.59 2.74 -2.82
C LEU A 14 7.59 2.07 -1.86
N ILE A 15 7.20 0.83 -2.14
CA ILE A 15 6.25 0.10 -1.29
C ILE A 15 6.84 -0.19 0.09
N ASP A 16 8.10 -0.64 0.17
CA ASP A 16 8.73 -0.93 1.45
C ASP A 16 8.77 0.32 2.33
N HIS A 17 9.19 1.46 1.78
CA HIS A 17 9.19 2.74 2.48
C HIS A 17 7.78 3.17 2.91
N VAL A 18 6.81 3.19 1.98
CA VAL A 18 5.43 3.61 2.28
C VAL A 18 4.80 2.73 3.36
N THR A 19 4.95 1.41 3.26
CA THR A 19 4.37 0.48 4.25
C THR A 19 5.09 0.54 5.60
N SER A 20 6.39 0.81 5.62
CA SER A 20 7.13 1.09 6.86
C SER A 20 6.61 2.37 7.53
N GLU A 21 6.45 3.46 6.79
CA GLU A 21 5.93 4.74 7.31
C GLU A 21 4.48 4.63 7.81
N LEU A 22 3.67 3.76 7.21
CA LEU A 22 2.30 3.51 7.65
C LEU A 22 2.22 2.88 9.05
N ASN A 23 3.28 2.25 9.55
CA ASN A 23 3.33 1.77 10.93
C ASN A 23 3.33 2.91 11.96
N SER A 24 3.55 4.16 11.55
CA SER A 24 3.38 5.33 12.43
C SER A 24 1.91 5.72 12.65
N VAL A 25 0.98 5.18 11.85
CA VAL A 25 -0.46 5.41 12.00
C VAL A 25 -1.00 4.49 13.09
N ASN A 26 -1.28 5.07 14.26
CA ASN A 26 -1.74 4.33 15.43
C ASN A 26 -3.02 3.52 15.14
N GLY A 27 -3.00 2.22 15.44
CA GLY A 27 -4.13 1.31 15.26
C GLY A 27 -4.28 0.72 13.86
N LEU A 28 -3.48 1.17 12.86
CA LEU A 28 -3.60 0.66 11.49
C LEU A 28 -3.12 -0.78 11.36
N LEU A 29 -2.03 -1.15 12.04
CA LEU A 29 -1.46 -2.48 11.96
C LEU A 29 -2.39 -3.52 12.61
N GLU A 30 -2.93 -3.22 13.78
CA GLU A 30 -3.91 -4.08 14.48
C GLU A 30 -5.20 -4.22 13.67
N TYR A 31 -5.65 -3.13 13.04
CA TYR A 31 -6.80 -3.16 12.15
C TYR A 31 -6.55 -4.09 10.95
N ASN A 32 -5.41 -3.94 10.27
CA ASN A 32 -5.05 -4.79 9.12
C ASN A 32 -4.91 -6.26 9.51
N GLN A 33 -4.29 -6.58 10.65
CA GLN A 33 -4.22 -7.95 11.16
C GLN A 33 -5.62 -8.55 11.37
N THR A 34 -6.55 -7.76 11.91
CA THR A 34 -7.95 -8.19 12.07
C THR A 34 -8.62 -8.45 10.73
N GLN A 35 -8.42 -7.57 9.74
CA GLN A 35 -8.98 -7.75 8.40
C GLN A 35 -8.38 -8.97 7.67
N LEU A 36 -7.07 -9.22 7.82
CA LEU A 36 -6.41 -10.38 7.25
C LEU A 36 -6.97 -11.69 7.83
N ALA A 37 -7.17 -11.77 9.15
CA ALA A 37 -7.76 -12.94 9.79
C ALA A 37 -9.20 -13.20 9.30
N ILE A 38 -9.99 -12.14 9.07
CA ILE A 38 -11.33 -12.24 8.49
C ILE A 38 -11.24 -12.74 7.04
N TYR A 39 -10.34 -12.16 6.24
CA TYR A 39 -10.15 -12.55 4.84
C TYR A 39 -9.79 -14.03 4.71
N GLU A 40 -8.78 -14.49 5.47
CA GLU A 40 -8.34 -15.89 5.47
C GLU A 40 -9.48 -16.87 5.80
N ALA A 41 -10.32 -16.51 6.78
CA ALA A 41 -11.46 -17.34 7.19
C ALA A 41 -12.53 -17.48 6.09
N HIS A 42 -12.61 -16.54 5.13
CA HIS A 42 -13.65 -16.53 4.09
C HIS A 42 -13.15 -16.94 2.70
N ASN A 43 -11.94 -16.52 2.32
CA ASN A 43 -11.43 -16.65 0.95
C ASN A 43 -10.30 -17.69 0.79
N GLY A 44 -9.78 -18.26 1.88
CA GLY A 44 -8.72 -19.26 1.82
C GLY A 44 -7.33 -18.63 1.59
N GLU A 45 -6.55 -19.17 0.65
CA GLU A 45 -5.14 -18.80 0.46
C GLU A 45 -4.98 -17.35 -0.01
N ILE A 46 -4.11 -16.61 0.67
CA ILE A 46 -3.78 -15.22 0.35
C ILE A 46 -3.03 -15.15 -0.99
N SER A 47 -3.58 -14.41 -1.96
CA SER A 47 -2.97 -14.21 -3.28
C SER A 47 -2.17 -12.90 -3.41
N PHE A 48 -1.76 -12.31 -2.29
CA PHE A 48 -1.01 -11.05 -2.24
C PHE A 48 0.19 -11.17 -1.30
N ASP A 49 1.23 -10.38 -1.57
CA ASP A 49 2.38 -10.30 -0.66
C ASP A 49 1.99 -9.53 0.61
N ILE A 50 2.57 -9.90 1.75
CA ILE A 50 2.47 -9.10 2.98
C ILE A 50 3.81 -8.40 3.21
N ILE A 51 3.82 -7.06 3.15
CA ILE A 51 5.01 -6.23 3.38
C ILE A 51 4.71 -5.30 4.55
N ASN A 52 5.57 -5.35 5.58
CA ASN A 52 5.42 -4.56 6.81
C ASN A 52 4.03 -4.69 7.48
N GLY A 53 3.36 -5.84 7.30
CA GLY A 53 2.03 -6.12 7.86
C GLY A 53 0.86 -5.65 6.99
N LEU A 54 1.12 -5.13 5.78
CA LEU A 54 0.09 -4.70 4.83
C LEU A 54 0.05 -5.60 3.60
N PRO A 55 -1.16 -5.92 3.08
CA PRO A 55 -1.33 -6.63 1.83
C PRO A 55 -0.94 -5.75 0.63
N VAL A 56 -0.13 -6.29 -0.28
CA VAL A 56 0.36 -5.59 -1.46
C VAL A 56 0.28 -6.49 -2.69
N LEU A 57 -0.17 -5.89 -3.80
CA LEU A 57 -0.11 -6.48 -5.13
C LEU A 57 0.85 -5.69 -6.01
N PHE A 58 1.74 -6.39 -6.71
CA PHE A 58 2.56 -5.83 -7.78
C PHE A 58 2.04 -6.30 -9.13
N GLN A 59 1.96 -5.35 -10.08
CA GLN A 59 1.56 -5.66 -11.44
C GLN A 59 2.36 -4.81 -12.43
N GLU A 60 3.06 -5.47 -13.35
CA GLU A 60 3.67 -4.80 -14.50
C GLU A 60 2.59 -4.37 -15.50
N ASN A 61 2.70 -3.15 -16.02
CA ASN A 61 1.81 -2.64 -17.06
C ASN A 61 2.55 -1.57 -17.88
N SER A 62 2.78 -1.83 -19.17
CA SER A 62 3.46 -0.91 -20.09
C SER A 62 2.58 0.23 -20.62
N GLU A 63 1.27 0.20 -20.38
CA GLU A 63 0.30 1.20 -20.84
C GLU A 63 0.03 2.30 -19.80
N LEU A 64 0.69 2.27 -18.64
CA LEU A 64 0.54 3.31 -17.61
C LEU A 64 1.03 4.66 -18.13
N MET A 65 0.39 5.75 -17.71
CA MET A 65 0.81 7.11 -18.06
C MET A 65 2.10 7.55 -17.34
N CYS A 66 2.51 6.85 -16.28
CA CYS A 66 3.71 7.12 -15.50
C CYS A 66 4.40 5.81 -15.08
N PRO A 67 5.71 5.86 -14.74
CA PRO A 67 6.47 4.65 -14.44
C PRO A 67 6.00 3.87 -13.22
N LEU A 68 5.41 4.56 -12.24
CA LEU A 68 4.96 4.01 -10.97
C LEU A 68 3.55 4.54 -10.68
N THR A 69 2.61 3.64 -10.40
CA THR A 69 1.24 3.99 -9.98
C THR A 69 0.91 3.23 -8.69
N LEU A 70 0.88 3.96 -7.58
CA LEU A 70 0.41 3.45 -6.30
C LEU A 70 -1.12 3.59 -6.23
N ILE A 71 -1.79 2.47 -5.95
CA ILE A 71 -3.24 2.39 -5.76
C ILE A 71 -3.44 1.85 -4.36
N THR A 72 -4.26 2.53 -3.58
CA THR A 72 -4.61 2.16 -2.21
C THR A 72 -6.13 2.10 -2.09
N GLU A 73 -6.61 1.22 -1.24
CA GLU A 73 -8.04 1.09 -0.93
C GLU A 73 -8.19 0.98 0.58
N PHE A 74 -9.26 1.58 1.11
CA PHE A 74 -9.76 1.31 2.45
C PHE A 74 -11.20 0.79 2.25
N PRO A 75 -11.47 -0.49 2.53
CA PRO A 75 -12.46 -1.29 1.79
C PRO A 75 -13.93 -0.92 2.00
N ASP A 76 -14.25 0.08 2.83
CA ASP A 76 -15.62 0.44 3.15
C ASP A 76 -15.81 1.97 3.17
N GLU A 77 -16.52 2.49 2.18
CA GLU A 77 -16.87 3.91 2.05
C GLU A 77 -18.00 4.34 3.01
N SER A 78 -18.62 3.39 3.71
CA SER A 78 -19.69 3.64 4.69
C SER A 78 -19.19 3.78 6.12
N VAL A 79 -17.89 3.59 6.38
CA VAL A 79 -17.30 3.75 7.71
C VAL A 79 -17.46 5.17 8.22
N GLN A 80 -17.71 5.29 9.52
CA GLN A 80 -17.84 6.56 10.22
C GLN A 80 -16.95 6.57 11.47
N GLY A 81 -16.85 7.73 12.12
CA GLY A 81 -16.15 7.87 13.40
C GLY A 81 -14.67 7.47 13.33
N ASP A 82 -14.25 6.60 14.23
CA ASP A 82 -12.83 6.24 14.39
C ASP A 82 -12.29 5.49 13.18
N GLN A 83 -13.08 4.63 12.55
CA GLN A 83 -12.66 3.92 11.33
C GLN A 83 -12.51 4.85 10.14
N TYR A 84 -13.40 5.85 10.00
CA TYR A 84 -13.24 6.90 9.00
C TYR A 84 -11.95 7.70 9.24
N THR A 85 -11.67 8.04 10.51
CA THR A 85 -10.49 8.82 10.88
C THR A 85 -9.21 8.02 10.62
N LEU A 86 -9.21 6.72 10.93
CA LEU A 86 -8.10 5.81 10.65
C LEU A 86 -7.86 5.66 9.15
N GLY A 87 -8.91 5.44 8.36
CA GLY A 87 -8.82 5.35 6.90
C GLY A 87 -8.30 6.64 6.29
N HIS A 88 -8.81 7.79 6.72
CA HIS A 88 -8.31 9.10 6.29
C HIS A 88 -6.83 9.29 6.62
N GLU A 89 -6.41 8.96 7.85
CA GLU A 89 -5.02 9.11 8.27
C GLU A 89 -4.09 8.18 7.51
N ALA A 90 -4.49 6.93 7.28
CA ALA A 90 -3.73 5.98 6.47
C ALA A 90 -3.55 6.48 5.03
N GLN A 91 -4.61 7.01 4.40
CA GLN A 91 -4.53 7.54 3.04
C GLN A 91 -3.66 8.79 2.96
N LYS A 92 -3.79 9.72 3.91
CA LYS A 92 -2.94 10.91 4.02
C LYS A 92 -1.47 10.51 4.19
N GLN A 93 -1.18 9.58 5.10
CA GLN A 93 0.19 9.15 5.38
C GLN A 93 0.81 8.41 4.18
N THR A 94 0.01 7.63 3.45
CA THR A 94 0.47 7.00 2.20
C THR A 94 0.96 8.05 1.21
N ILE A 95 0.21 9.14 1.02
CA ILE A 95 0.59 10.23 0.12
C ILE A 95 1.89 10.89 0.59
N LEU A 96 1.99 11.23 1.87
CA LEU A 96 3.18 11.89 2.43
C LEU A 96 4.44 11.01 2.31
N ALA A 97 4.32 9.72 2.64
CA ALA A 97 5.42 8.76 2.54
C ALA A 97 5.83 8.51 1.08
N ALA A 98 4.87 8.43 0.15
CA ALA A 98 5.18 8.28 -1.26
C ALA A 98 5.90 9.53 -1.81
N LEU A 99 5.44 10.72 -1.46
CA LEU A 99 6.08 11.98 -1.88
C LEU A 99 7.49 12.13 -1.31
N SER A 100 7.75 11.71 -0.07
CA SER A 100 9.10 11.77 0.50
C SER A 100 10.06 10.83 -0.22
N GLN A 101 9.61 9.63 -0.59
CA GLN A 101 10.47 8.65 -1.27
C GLN A 101 10.69 8.94 -2.75
N LEU A 102 9.68 9.47 -3.47
CA LEU A 102 9.75 9.68 -4.92
C LEU A 102 10.90 10.58 -5.35
N GLY A 103 11.29 11.56 -4.51
CA GLY A 103 12.44 12.42 -4.79
C GLY A 103 13.81 11.73 -4.68
N GLU A 104 13.86 10.57 -4.01
CA GLU A 104 15.08 9.80 -3.76
C GLU A 104 15.24 8.62 -4.73
N LEU A 105 14.16 8.21 -5.41
CA LEU A 105 14.20 7.11 -6.37
C LEU A 105 15.00 7.51 -7.61
N GLN A 106 16.01 6.69 -7.92
CA GLN A 106 16.74 6.78 -9.17
C GLN A 106 15.99 6.03 -10.28
N GLY A 107 16.10 6.50 -11.53
CA GLY A 107 15.55 5.83 -12.71
C GLY A 107 16.08 4.38 -12.86
N PRO A 108 15.47 3.56 -13.73
CA PRO A 108 15.93 2.21 -14.00
C PRO A 108 17.40 2.22 -14.44
N GLN A 109 18.18 1.25 -13.94
CA GLN A 109 19.57 1.03 -14.35
C GLN A 109 19.65 0.31 -15.68
#